data_AF-A0A963MAT0-F1
#
_entry.id   AF-A0A963MAT0-F1
#
_cell.length_a   1.000
_cell.length_b   1.000
_cell.length_c   1.000
_cell.angle_alpha   90.00
_cell.angle_beta   90.00
_cell.angle_gamma   90.00
#
_symmetry.space_group_name_H-M   'P 1'
#
loop_
_entity.id
_entity.type
_entity.pdbx_description
1 polymer ?
#
loop_
_entity_poly.entity_id
_entity_poly.type
_entity_poly.pdbx_seq_one_letter_code
_entity_poly.pdbx_strand_id
1 'polypeptide(L)'
;LGPVALMAGLAHTGAATASLLLNLEAVLTALIAWLVFRENAGRRVVLGMAAIVAGGLVLAWPQGRAVAGGASGAFGMAAIVLACLCWAIDNNLTRKVAATDALFVAASKGLIAGTVNCALAFAVAGAGDGGAALPGAGTVLLIMAVGLLGYGASLVLFVLALRGLGTARTGAYFSIAPFVGALVSIALLGEPATPAFWVACALMGWGVWLHLTEHHEHLHTHEPVAHTHPHRHDEHHQHVHDFAWDGREPHSHPHRHAALTHKHPHYPDIHHQHAH
;
A
#
# COMPACT_ATOMS: atom_id res chain seq x y z
N LEU A 1 10.50 -7.43 10.84
CA LEU A 1 9.90 -6.74 12.01
C LEU A 1 8.39 -6.54 11.86
N GLY A 2 7.91 -5.99 10.73
CA GLY A 2 6.46 -5.77 10.50
C GLY A 2 5.55 -6.95 10.88
N PRO A 3 5.76 -8.17 10.33
CA PRO A 3 4.93 -9.33 10.67
C PRO A 3 4.95 -9.70 12.16
N VAL A 4 6.10 -9.64 12.83
CA VAL A 4 6.22 -9.90 14.28
C VAL A 4 5.42 -8.87 15.08
N ALA A 5 5.55 -7.59 14.73
CA ALA A 5 4.80 -6.52 15.40
C ALA A 5 3.29 -6.66 15.18
N LEU A 6 2.86 -7.06 13.98
CA LEU A 6 1.46 -7.35 13.70
C LEU A 6 0.94 -8.51 14.57
N MET A 7 1.67 -9.62 14.64
CA MET A 7 1.26 -10.79 15.45
C MET A 7 1.17 -10.43 16.93
N ALA A 8 2.12 -9.66 17.46
CA ALA A 8 2.04 -9.13 18.83
C ALA A 8 0.84 -8.20 19.02
N GLY A 9 0.54 -7.38 18.00
CA GLY A 9 -0.61 -6.47 18.00
C GLY A 9 -1.96 -7.19 18.04
N LEU A 10 -2.13 -8.21 17.20
CA LEU A 10 -3.34 -9.04 17.11
C LEU A 10 -3.59 -9.85 18.39
N ALA A 11 -2.54 -10.22 19.13
CA ALA A 11 -2.69 -10.92 20.41
C ALA A 11 -3.33 -10.04 21.51
N HIS A 12 -3.35 -8.71 21.33
CA HIS A 12 -3.79 -7.75 22.34
C HIS A 12 -4.84 -6.75 21.83
N THR A 13 -5.31 -6.89 20.59
CA THR A 13 -6.28 -5.98 19.96
C THR A 13 -7.37 -6.79 19.26
N GLY A 14 -8.63 -6.33 19.33
CA GLY A 14 -9.71 -6.93 18.55
C GLY A 14 -9.44 -6.85 17.04
N ALA A 15 -9.87 -7.86 16.30
CA ALA A 15 -9.62 -8.00 14.87
C ALA A 15 -10.23 -6.86 14.05
N ALA A 16 -11.40 -6.35 14.43
CA ALA A 16 -12.08 -5.22 13.77
C ALA A 16 -11.24 -3.95 13.87
N THR A 17 -10.82 -3.62 15.09
CA THR A 17 -9.95 -2.48 15.38
C THR A 17 -8.60 -2.63 14.68
N ALA A 18 -8.00 -3.82 14.76
CA ALA A 18 -6.73 -4.08 14.11
C ALA A 18 -6.83 -3.92 12.59
N SER A 19 -7.90 -4.43 11.98
CA SER A 19 -8.13 -4.31 10.54
C SER A 19 -8.28 -2.85 10.13
N LEU A 20 -9.08 -2.04 10.82
CA LEU A 20 -9.21 -0.61 10.51
C LEU A 20 -7.89 0.15 10.69
N LEU A 21 -7.11 -0.16 11.73
CA LEU A 21 -5.80 0.47 11.96
C LEU A 21 -4.79 0.24 10.82
N LEU A 22 -4.93 -0.83 10.03
CA LEU A 22 -4.09 -1.07 8.85
C LEU A 22 -4.21 0.03 7.79
N ASN A 23 -5.30 0.83 7.79
CA ASN A 23 -5.38 2.02 6.93
C ASN A 23 -4.26 3.05 7.21
N LEU A 24 -3.63 3.01 8.39
CA LEU A 24 -2.50 3.89 8.71
C LEU A 24 -1.25 3.58 7.88
N GLU A 25 -1.12 2.37 7.31
CA GLU A 25 -0.01 2.05 6.41
C GLU A 25 0.01 3.00 5.20
N ALA A 26 -1.14 3.27 4.59
CA ALA A 26 -1.23 4.18 3.44
C ALA A 26 -0.80 5.61 3.82
N VAL A 27 -1.24 6.08 5.00
CA VAL A 27 -0.85 7.39 5.52
C VAL A 27 0.65 7.47 5.79
N LEU A 28 1.21 6.49 6.50
CA LEU A 28 2.63 6.45 6.80
C LEU A 28 3.48 6.33 5.53
N THR A 29 3.01 5.55 4.54
CA THR A 29 3.66 5.42 3.24
C THR A 29 3.73 6.78 2.54
N ALA A 30 2.61 7.49 2.49
CA ALA A 30 2.52 8.80 1.85
C ALA A 30 3.28 9.90 2.63
N LEU A 31 3.30 9.86 3.97
CA LEU A 31 4.11 10.76 4.78
C LEU A 31 5.61 10.57 4.55
N ILE A 32 6.07 9.31 4.46
CA ILE A 32 7.48 9.03 4.13
C ILE A 32 7.80 9.52 2.71
N ALA A 33 6.93 9.27 1.73
CA ALA A 33 7.08 9.78 0.37
C ALA A 33 7.21 11.33 0.36
N TRP A 34 6.34 12.01 1.10
CA TRP A 34 6.35 13.47 1.18
C TRP A 34 7.58 14.03 1.91
N LEU A 35 7.94 13.48 3.07
CA LEU A 35 8.98 14.07 3.93
C LEU A 35 10.40 13.62 3.56
N VAL A 36 10.58 12.35 3.22
CA VAL A 36 11.89 11.75 2.95
C VAL A 36 12.22 11.81 1.46
N PHE A 37 11.26 11.48 0.60
CA PHE A 37 11.44 11.48 -0.86
C PHE A 37 11.05 12.81 -1.51
N ARG A 38 10.51 13.76 -0.73
CA ARG A 38 10.14 15.12 -1.17
C ARG A 38 9.12 15.14 -2.30
N GLU A 39 8.21 14.17 -2.29
CA GLU A 39 7.11 14.14 -3.23
C GLU A 39 6.01 15.12 -2.84
N ASN A 40 5.37 15.75 -3.81
CA ASN A 40 4.31 16.71 -3.53
C ASN A 40 3.05 16.01 -3.05
N ALA A 41 2.58 16.37 -1.85
CA ALA A 41 1.28 15.95 -1.34
C ALA A 41 0.23 17.04 -1.60
N GLY A 42 -0.77 16.73 -2.41
CA GLY A 42 -1.92 17.60 -2.63
C GLY A 42 -2.71 17.86 -1.33
N ARG A 43 -3.36 19.02 -1.22
CA ARG A 43 -4.16 19.40 -0.03
C ARG A 43 -5.21 18.35 0.32
N ARG A 44 -5.83 17.72 -0.70
CA ARG A 44 -6.86 16.71 -0.50
C ARG A 44 -6.28 15.41 0.07
N VAL A 45 -5.08 15.02 -0.38
CA VAL A 45 -4.33 13.88 0.17
C VAL A 45 -4.03 14.12 1.66
N VAL A 46 -3.52 15.31 2.01
CA VAL A 46 -3.23 15.67 3.41
C VAL A 46 -4.49 15.65 4.28
N LEU A 47 -5.62 16.17 3.79
CA LEU A 47 -6.91 16.07 4.48
C LEU A 47 -7.35 14.61 4.68
N GLY A 48 -7.15 13.77 3.65
CA GLY A 48 -7.40 12.34 3.74
C GLY A 48 -6.54 11.67 4.82
N MET A 49 -5.25 12.01 4.90
CA MET A 49 -4.34 11.50 5.93
C MET A 49 -4.81 11.89 7.32
N ALA A 50 -5.17 13.17 7.50
CA ALA A 50 -5.68 13.67 8.77
C ALA A 50 -6.96 12.96 9.21
N ALA A 51 -7.89 12.68 8.29
CA ALA A 51 -9.12 11.95 8.58
C ALA A 51 -8.85 10.49 9.01
N ILE A 52 -7.93 9.79 8.34
CA ILE A 52 -7.53 8.43 8.72
C ILE A 52 -6.87 8.42 10.11
N VAL A 53 -5.96 9.36 10.38
CA VAL A 53 -5.31 9.50 11.69
C VAL A 53 -6.34 9.80 12.77
N ALA A 54 -7.30 10.70 12.51
CA ALA A 54 -8.38 11.00 13.45
C ALA A 54 -9.21 9.75 13.77
N GLY A 55 -9.53 8.92 12.78
CA GLY A 55 -10.19 7.63 13.00
C GLY A 55 -9.36 6.67 13.86
N GLY A 56 -8.05 6.59 13.62
CA GLY A 56 -7.13 5.81 14.46
C GLY A 56 -7.08 6.31 15.91
N LEU A 57 -7.10 7.63 16.12
CA LEU A 57 -7.17 8.23 17.46
C LEU A 57 -8.49 7.94 18.16
N VAL A 58 -9.61 7.91 17.42
CA VAL A 58 -10.92 7.53 17.98
C VAL A 58 -10.91 6.07 18.45
N LEU A 59 -10.29 5.17 17.69
CA LEU A 59 -10.11 3.75 18.09
C LEU A 59 -9.20 3.61 19.32
N ALA A 60 -8.16 4.45 19.41
CA ALA A 60 -7.22 4.45 20.52
C ALA A 60 -7.76 5.14 21.78
N TRP A 61 -8.86 5.92 21.66
CA TRP A 61 -9.38 6.70 22.77
C TRP A 61 -9.99 5.79 23.84
N PRO A 62 -9.62 5.96 25.13
CA PRO A 62 -10.19 5.17 26.21
C PRO A 62 -11.72 5.31 26.28
N GLN A 63 -12.44 4.23 25.95
CA GLN A 63 -13.88 4.13 26.13
C GLN A 63 -14.13 3.81 27.62
N GLY A 64 -14.84 4.67 28.35
CA GLY A 64 -15.01 4.55 29.81
C GLY A 64 -15.57 3.19 30.29
N ARG A 65 -15.04 2.72 31.43
CA ARG A 65 -15.27 1.45 32.15
C ARG A 65 -15.05 0.16 31.34
N ALA A 66 -13.78 -0.27 31.35
CA ALA A 66 -13.33 -1.65 31.47
C ALA A 66 -14.06 -2.71 30.62
N VAL A 67 -13.86 -2.64 29.31
CA VAL A 67 -13.77 -3.87 28.51
C VAL A 67 -12.30 -4.28 28.55
N ALA A 68 -11.95 -5.14 29.52
CA ALA A 68 -10.70 -5.90 29.69
C ALA A 68 -9.51 -5.63 28.73
N GLY A 69 -8.93 -4.42 28.74
CA GLY A 69 -7.85 -4.05 27.82
C GLY A 69 -6.95 -2.89 28.27
N GLY A 70 -6.84 -2.65 29.59
CA GLY A 70 -5.90 -1.65 30.12
C GLY A 70 -4.45 -2.01 29.79
N ALA A 71 -3.61 -1.02 29.43
CA ALA A 71 -2.21 -1.11 28.99
C ALA A 71 -1.90 -2.09 27.82
N SER A 72 -2.45 -3.30 27.82
CA SER A 72 -2.35 -4.32 26.78
C SER A 72 -2.99 -3.88 25.46
N GLY A 73 -4.17 -3.25 25.49
CA GLY A 73 -4.82 -2.74 24.27
C GLY A 73 -4.02 -1.62 23.61
N ALA A 74 -3.43 -0.72 24.41
CA ALA A 74 -2.57 0.35 23.91
C ALA A 74 -1.28 -0.20 23.29
N PHE A 75 -0.67 -1.21 23.92
CA PHE A 75 0.47 -1.93 23.36
C PHE A 75 0.11 -2.61 22.03
N GLY A 76 -1.04 -3.29 21.97
CA GLY A 76 -1.50 -3.98 20.77
C GLY A 76 -1.67 -3.02 19.58
N MET A 77 -2.36 -1.91 19.79
CA MET A 77 -2.54 -0.87 18.77
C MET A 77 -1.19 -0.24 18.36
N ALA A 78 -0.30 0.05 19.31
CA ALA A 78 1.02 0.58 19.01
C ALA A 78 1.87 -0.39 18.17
N ALA A 79 1.79 -1.69 18.46
CA ALA A 79 2.46 -2.73 17.69
C ALA A 79 1.91 -2.84 16.25
N ILE A 80 0.60 -2.63 16.04
CA ILE A 80 -0.01 -2.56 14.70
C ILE A 80 0.47 -1.33 13.94
N VAL A 81 0.55 -0.16 14.60
CA VAL A 81 1.10 1.05 14.00
C VAL A 81 2.58 0.86 13.63
N LEU A 82 3.37 0.19 14.47
CA LEU A 82 4.74 -0.18 14.15
C LEU A 82 4.83 -1.12 12.95
N ALA A 83 3.90 -2.08 12.82
CA ALA A 83 3.81 -2.93 11.64
C ALA A 83 3.54 -2.10 10.38
N CYS A 84 2.57 -1.20 10.43
CA CYS A 84 2.25 -0.25 9.35
C CYS A 84 3.46 0.62 8.98
N LEU A 85 4.23 1.09 9.97
CA LEU A 85 5.46 1.86 9.72
C LEU A 85 6.54 1.02 9.02
N CYS A 86 6.75 -0.22 9.47
CA CYS A 86 7.70 -1.14 8.83
C CYS A 86 7.33 -1.37 7.35
N TRP A 87 6.05 -1.60 7.06
CA TRP A 87 5.58 -1.77 5.69
C TRP A 87 5.61 -0.48 4.89
N ALA A 88 5.31 0.66 5.49
CA ALA A 88 5.42 1.95 4.82
C ALA A 88 6.86 2.27 4.37
N ILE A 89 7.86 1.94 5.21
CA ILE A 89 9.27 2.01 4.84
C ILE A 89 9.56 1.03 3.70
N ASP A 90 9.11 -0.22 3.83
CA ASP A 90 9.31 -1.27 2.83
C ASP A 90 8.69 -0.91 1.46
N ASN A 91 7.49 -0.34 1.43
CA ASN A 91 6.81 0.13 0.23
C ASN A 91 7.62 1.23 -0.47
N ASN A 92 8.09 2.23 0.29
CA ASN A 92 8.90 3.32 -0.24
C ASN A 92 10.27 2.85 -0.75
N LEU A 93 10.92 1.89 -0.07
CA LEU A 93 12.17 1.29 -0.55
C LEU A 93 11.94 0.41 -1.79
N THR A 94 10.85 -0.34 -1.82
CA THR A 94 10.47 -1.21 -2.95
C THR A 94 10.27 -0.40 -4.21
N ARG A 95 9.69 0.80 -4.11
CA ARG A 95 9.56 1.72 -5.24
C ARG A 95 10.89 2.00 -5.95
N LYS A 96 12.00 2.14 -5.22
CA LYS A 96 13.32 2.40 -5.82
C LYS A 96 13.85 1.25 -6.67
N VAL A 97 13.42 0.03 -6.37
CA VAL A 97 13.83 -1.19 -7.08
C VAL A 97 12.70 -1.75 -7.96
N ALA A 98 11.58 -1.04 -8.09
CA ALA A 98 10.39 -1.48 -8.83
C ALA A 98 10.61 -1.57 -10.35
N ALA A 99 11.70 -0.99 -10.88
CA ALA A 99 12.13 -1.19 -12.27
C ALA A 99 12.74 -2.60 -12.51
N THR A 100 13.01 -3.36 -11.45
CA THR A 100 13.44 -4.77 -11.54
C THR A 100 12.22 -5.69 -11.68
N ASP A 101 12.43 -6.92 -12.15
CA ASP A 101 11.36 -7.92 -12.27
C ASP A 101 10.55 -8.07 -10.97
N ALA A 102 9.22 -7.92 -11.08
CA ALA A 102 8.31 -7.94 -9.95
C ALA A 102 8.27 -9.29 -9.24
N LEU A 103 8.43 -10.40 -9.99
CA LEU A 103 8.46 -11.75 -9.42
C LEU A 103 9.74 -11.95 -8.60
N PHE A 104 10.89 -11.51 -9.10
CA PHE A 104 12.15 -11.55 -8.37
C PHE A 104 12.09 -10.77 -7.05
N VAL A 105 11.57 -9.53 -7.07
CA VAL A 105 11.42 -8.70 -5.87
C VAL A 105 10.48 -9.38 -4.86
N ALA A 106 9.33 -9.87 -5.31
CA ALA A 106 8.36 -10.55 -4.43
C ALA A 106 8.94 -11.84 -3.83
N ALA A 107 9.59 -12.69 -4.64
CA ALA A 107 10.17 -13.95 -4.19
C ALA A 107 11.31 -13.73 -3.19
N SER A 108 12.19 -12.77 -3.46
CA SER A 108 13.33 -12.45 -2.58
C SER A 108 12.84 -11.92 -1.23
N LYS A 109 11.90 -10.98 -1.24
CA LYS A 109 11.30 -10.44 0.00
C LYS A 109 10.57 -11.52 0.78
N GLY A 110 9.79 -12.37 0.09
CA GLY A 110 9.07 -13.48 0.70
C GLY A 110 10.02 -14.48 1.37
N LEU A 111 11.09 -14.89 0.68
CA LEU A 111 12.06 -15.85 1.22
C LEU A 111 12.84 -15.28 2.41
N ILE A 112 13.34 -14.04 2.30
CA ILE A 112 14.07 -13.39 3.39
C ILE A 112 13.14 -13.16 4.58
N ALA A 113 11.94 -12.62 4.35
CA ALA A 113 10.98 -12.39 5.43
C ALA A 113 10.54 -13.69 6.08
N GLY A 114 10.22 -14.72 5.30
CA GLY A 114 9.82 -16.03 5.83
C GLY A 114 10.91 -16.68 6.67
N THR A 115 12.14 -16.75 6.15
CA THR A 115 13.28 -17.34 6.88
C THR A 115 13.58 -16.58 8.17
N VAL A 116 13.61 -15.25 8.14
CA VAL A 116 13.85 -14.41 9.33
C VAL A 116 12.73 -14.55 10.36
N ASN A 117 11.45 -14.53 9.95
CA ASN A 117 10.34 -14.70 10.89
C ASN A 117 10.28 -16.12 11.49
N CYS A 118 10.59 -17.16 10.71
CA CYS A 118 10.71 -18.52 11.24
C CYS A 118 11.87 -18.62 12.24
N ALA A 119 13.03 -18.06 11.91
CA ALA A 119 14.19 -18.06 12.82
C ALA A 119 13.88 -17.32 14.13
N LEU A 120 13.24 -16.15 14.05
CA LEU A 120 12.78 -15.40 15.22
C LEU A 120 11.76 -16.19 16.03
N ALA A 121 10.80 -16.85 15.38
CA ALA A 121 9.82 -17.68 16.05
C ALA A 121 10.51 -18.82 16.83
N PHE A 122 11.48 -19.51 16.23
CA PHE A 122 12.27 -20.54 16.92
C PHE A 122 13.15 -19.98 18.04
N ALA A 123 13.74 -18.80 17.86
CA ALA A 123 14.55 -18.16 18.90
C ALA A 123 13.73 -17.75 20.12
N VAL A 124 12.55 -17.14 19.90
CA VAL A 124 11.62 -16.76 20.99
C VAL A 124 11.03 -17.99 21.66
N ALA A 125 10.65 -19.01 20.87
CA ALA A 125 10.15 -20.29 21.35
C ALA A 125 11.18 -21.07 22.17
N GLY A 126 12.44 -21.09 21.72
CA GLY A 126 13.53 -21.80 22.37
C GLY A 126 14.08 -21.11 23.62
N ALA A 127 13.75 -19.83 23.83
CA ALA A 127 14.14 -19.05 25.00
C ALA A 127 13.18 -19.23 26.21
N GLY A 128 12.05 -19.91 26.04
CA GLY A 128 11.14 -20.27 27.14
C GLY A 128 11.40 -21.67 27.68
N ASP A 129 11.19 -21.89 28.98
CA ASP A 129 11.42 -23.18 29.67
C ASP A 129 10.56 -24.35 29.17
N GLY A 130 9.59 -24.10 28.28
CA GLY A 130 8.82 -25.12 27.58
C GLY A 130 9.09 -25.01 26.08
N GLY A 131 10.05 -25.78 25.57
CA GLY A 131 10.41 -25.78 24.15
C GLY A 131 9.16 -25.87 23.28
N ALA A 132 9.02 -24.96 22.29
CA ALA A 132 7.80 -24.92 21.50
C ALA A 132 7.59 -26.24 20.77
N ALA A 133 6.49 -26.92 21.12
CA ALA A 133 6.00 -28.03 20.33
C ALA A 133 5.73 -27.50 18.91
N LEU A 134 6.31 -28.15 17.91
CA LEU A 134 5.97 -27.86 16.52
C LEU A 134 4.47 -28.04 16.34
N PRO A 135 3.78 -27.08 15.69
CA PRO A 135 2.37 -27.24 15.39
C PRO A 135 2.16 -28.51 14.58
N GLY A 136 1.06 -29.23 14.86
CA GLY A 136 0.74 -30.45 14.12
C GLY A 136 0.64 -30.21 12.61
N ALA A 137 0.92 -31.23 11.81
CA ALA A 137 0.98 -31.11 10.34
C ALA A 137 -0.30 -30.48 9.73
N GLY A 138 -1.47 -30.74 10.32
CA GLY A 138 -2.73 -30.10 9.90
C GLY A 138 -2.73 -28.59 10.07
N THR A 139 -2.25 -28.08 11.21
CA THR A 139 -2.13 -26.63 11.46
C THR A 139 -1.12 -26.00 10.52
N VAL A 140 0.02 -26.66 10.27
CA VAL A 140 1.01 -26.20 9.29
C VAL A 140 0.38 -26.09 7.91
N LEU A 141 -0.36 -27.10 7.46
CA LEU A 141 -1.03 -27.08 6.16
C LEU A 141 -2.04 -25.92 6.05
N LEU A 142 -2.83 -25.68 7.09
CA LEU A 142 -3.79 -24.56 7.12
C LEU A 142 -3.10 -23.20 7.06
N ILE A 143 -2.02 -22.98 7.82
CA ILE A 143 -1.25 -21.73 7.79
C ILE A 143 -0.60 -21.54 6.41
N MET A 144 -0.06 -22.61 5.82
CA MET A 144 0.49 -22.58 4.46
C MET A 144 -0.57 -22.25 3.41
N ALA A 145 -1.79 -22.78 3.54
CA ALA A 145 -2.92 -22.44 2.66
C ALA A 145 -3.33 -20.97 2.81
N VAL A 146 -3.39 -20.45 4.04
CA VAL A 146 -3.65 -19.02 4.30
C VAL A 146 -2.57 -18.14 3.66
N GLY A 147 -1.29 -18.52 3.78
CA GLY A 147 -0.18 -17.82 3.12
C GLY A 147 -0.25 -17.87 1.58
N LEU A 148 -0.51 -19.06 1.02
CA LEU A 148 -0.63 -19.24 -0.41
C LEU A 148 -1.78 -18.42 -1.01
N LEU A 149 -2.95 -18.45 -0.39
CA LEU A 149 -4.14 -17.75 -0.90
C LEU A 149 -4.09 -16.25 -0.58
N GLY A 150 -3.82 -15.91 0.69
CA GLY A 150 -3.89 -14.54 1.19
C GLY A 150 -2.72 -13.65 0.78
N TYR A 151 -1.50 -14.21 0.68
CA TYR A 151 -0.32 -13.47 0.22
C TYR A 151 0.06 -13.83 -1.22
N GLY A 152 0.23 -15.11 -1.54
CA GLY A 152 0.74 -15.55 -2.84
C GLY A 152 -0.19 -15.22 -4.01
N ALA A 153 -1.36 -15.86 -4.03
CA ALA A 153 -2.36 -15.67 -5.08
C ALA A 153 -2.88 -14.23 -5.11
N SER A 154 -3.15 -13.63 -3.95
CA SER A 154 -3.56 -12.23 -3.83
C SER A 154 -2.57 -11.27 -4.48
N LEU A 155 -1.25 -11.43 -4.26
CA LEU A 155 -0.24 -10.55 -4.85
C LEU A 155 -0.15 -10.71 -6.37
N VAL A 156 -0.27 -11.94 -6.89
CA VAL A 156 -0.37 -12.17 -8.34
C VAL A 156 -1.60 -11.48 -8.92
N LEU A 157 -2.76 -11.65 -8.29
CA LEU A 157 -4.01 -10.98 -8.72
C LEU A 157 -3.88 -9.45 -8.64
N PHE A 158 -3.20 -8.92 -7.61
CA PHE A 158 -2.91 -7.50 -7.48
C PHE A 158 -2.03 -6.98 -8.63
N VAL A 159 -0.95 -7.69 -8.97
CA VAL A 159 -0.09 -7.34 -10.12
C VAL A 159 -0.86 -7.40 -11.44
N LEU A 160 -1.73 -8.39 -11.63
CA LEU A 160 -2.60 -8.48 -12.81
C LEU A 160 -3.62 -7.34 -12.85
N ALA A 161 -4.22 -6.98 -11.71
CA ALA A 161 -5.14 -5.86 -11.60
C ALA A 161 -4.45 -4.52 -11.92
N LEU A 162 -3.20 -4.30 -11.47
CA LEU A 162 -2.42 -3.12 -11.85
C LEU A 162 -2.30 -3.00 -13.38
N ARG A 163 -2.08 -4.11 -14.09
CA ARG A 163 -1.97 -4.15 -15.56
C ARG A 163 -3.32 -3.93 -16.27
N GLY A 164 -4.39 -4.54 -15.78
CA GLY A 164 -5.70 -4.54 -16.45
C GLY A 164 -6.60 -3.35 -16.09
N LEU A 165 -6.59 -2.91 -14.84
CA LEU A 165 -7.45 -1.83 -14.33
C LEU A 165 -6.72 -0.49 -14.23
N GLY A 166 -5.38 -0.51 -14.19
CA GLY A 166 -4.54 0.65 -13.91
C GLY A 166 -4.38 0.90 -12.41
N THR A 167 -3.25 1.51 -12.04
CA THR A 167 -2.81 1.74 -10.65
C THR A 167 -3.87 2.39 -9.77
N ALA A 168 -4.56 3.42 -10.29
CA ALA A 168 -5.57 4.17 -9.56
C ALA A 168 -6.73 3.29 -9.07
N ARG A 169 -7.32 2.51 -9.99
CA ARG A 169 -8.47 1.64 -9.68
C ARG A 169 -8.06 0.47 -8.80
N THR A 170 -6.92 -0.14 -9.06
CA THR A 170 -6.41 -1.25 -8.25
C THR A 170 -6.09 -0.79 -6.83
N GLY A 171 -5.48 0.38 -6.66
CA GLY A 171 -5.28 1.00 -5.35
C GLY A 171 -6.59 1.24 -4.61
N ALA A 172 -7.62 1.75 -5.30
CA ALA A 172 -8.96 1.92 -4.73
C ALA A 172 -9.55 0.63 -4.19
N TYR A 173 -9.47 -0.46 -4.94
CA TYR A 173 -9.93 -1.77 -4.47
C TYR A 173 -9.12 -2.27 -3.27
N PHE A 174 -7.80 -2.08 -3.28
CA PHE A 174 -6.94 -2.52 -2.19
C PHE A 174 -7.24 -1.77 -0.88
N SER A 175 -7.50 -0.46 -0.93
CA SER A 175 -7.85 0.35 0.24
C SER A 175 -9.19 -0.03 0.90
N ILE A 176 -10.01 -0.87 0.27
CA ILE A 176 -11.25 -1.38 0.86
C ILE A 176 -10.98 -2.57 1.79
N ALA A 177 -9.84 -3.27 1.65
CA ALA A 177 -9.56 -4.50 2.39
C ALA A 177 -9.63 -4.35 3.93
N PRO A 178 -9.11 -3.29 4.57
CA PRO A 178 -9.31 -3.01 6.00
C PRO A 178 -10.77 -2.98 6.45
N PHE A 179 -11.67 -2.45 5.62
CA PHE A 179 -13.10 -2.37 5.94
C PHE A 179 -13.79 -3.72 5.79
N VAL A 180 -13.38 -4.51 4.80
CA VAL A 180 -13.86 -5.89 4.63
C VAL A 180 -13.39 -6.77 5.77
N GLY A 181 -12.12 -6.66 6.19
CA GLY A 181 -11.60 -7.42 7.33
C GLY A 181 -12.34 -7.10 8.63
N ALA A 182 -12.65 -5.82 8.85
CA ALA A 182 -13.50 -5.38 9.95
C ALA A 182 -14.94 -5.94 9.87
N LEU A 183 -15.56 -5.92 8.70
CA LEU A 183 -16.91 -6.49 8.51
C LEU A 183 -16.91 -8.00 8.78
N VAL A 184 -15.90 -8.71 8.28
CA VAL A 184 -15.75 -10.16 8.48
C VAL A 184 -15.52 -10.50 9.94
N SER A 185 -14.73 -9.71 10.68
CA SER A 185 -14.53 -9.96 12.12
C SER A 185 -15.83 -9.74 12.92
N ILE A 186 -16.61 -8.71 12.60
CA ILE A 186 -17.91 -8.49 13.23
C ILE A 186 -18.86 -9.65 12.92
N ALA A 187 -18.93 -10.06 11.64
CA ALA A 187 -19.87 -11.09 11.20
C ALA A 187 -19.52 -12.51 11.68
N LEU A 188 -18.23 -12.88 11.67
CA LEU A 188 -17.78 -14.25 11.98
C LEU A 188 -17.31 -14.42 13.43
N LEU A 189 -16.69 -13.40 14.02
CA LEU A 189 -16.15 -13.46 15.39
C LEU A 189 -17.08 -12.81 16.42
N GLY A 190 -18.15 -12.14 15.98
CA GLY A 190 -19.12 -11.51 16.87
C GLY A 190 -18.56 -10.32 17.65
N GLU A 191 -17.55 -9.64 17.10
CA GLU A 191 -16.91 -8.53 17.80
C GLU A 191 -17.84 -7.33 17.98
N PRO A 192 -17.85 -6.68 19.16
CA PRO A 192 -18.73 -5.56 19.43
C PRO A 192 -18.31 -4.31 18.64
N ALA A 193 -19.19 -3.84 17.75
CA ALA A 193 -19.02 -2.60 17.01
C ALA A 193 -19.59 -1.40 17.78
N THR A 194 -18.77 -0.79 18.64
CA THR A 194 -19.18 0.36 19.45
C THR A 194 -19.51 1.58 18.60
N PRO A 195 -20.24 2.59 19.13
CA PRO A 195 -20.44 3.84 18.40
C PRO A 195 -19.13 4.51 17.96
N ALA A 196 -18.09 4.46 18.79
CA ALA A 196 -16.78 5.00 18.43
C ALA A 196 -16.11 4.23 17.28
N PHE A 197 -16.29 2.91 17.22
CA PHE A 197 -15.83 2.11 16.09
C PHE A 197 -16.46 2.58 14.77
N TRP A 198 -17.77 2.85 14.76
CA TRP A 198 -18.45 3.36 13.57
C TRP A 198 -18.00 4.77 13.18
N VAL A 199 -17.77 5.64 14.16
CA VAL A 199 -17.18 6.97 13.90
C VAL A 199 -15.79 6.85 13.28
N ALA A 200 -14.93 5.97 13.82
CA ALA A 200 -13.61 5.72 13.25
C ALA A 200 -13.69 5.16 11.83
N CYS A 201 -14.57 4.18 11.59
CA CYS A 201 -14.83 3.61 10.28
C CYS A 201 -15.25 4.68 9.26
N ALA A 202 -16.17 5.57 9.65
CA ALA A 202 -16.61 6.67 8.78
C ALA A 202 -15.48 7.67 8.48
N LEU A 203 -14.69 8.07 9.48
CA LEU A 203 -13.55 8.97 9.31
C LEU A 203 -12.48 8.38 8.39
N MET A 204 -12.11 7.12 8.63
CA MET A 204 -11.12 6.42 7.80
C MET A 204 -11.64 6.21 6.39
N GLY A 205 -12.91 5.82 6.23
CA GLY A 205 -13.54 5.65 4.92
C GLY A 205 -13.58 6.95 4.11
N TRP A 206 -13.91 8.06 4.77
CA TRP A 206 -13.84 9.38 4.15
C TRP A 206 -12.41 9.75 3.75
N GLY A 207 -11.43 9.48 4.61
CA GLY A 207 -10.03 9.74 4.30
C GLY A 207 -9.49 8.90 3.13
N VAL A 208 -9.86 7.63 3.05
CA VAL A 208 -9.57 6.78 1.88
C VAL A 208 -10.23 7.34 0.62
N TRP A 209 -11.50 7.70 0.69
CA TRP A 209 -12.20 8.32 -0.44
C TRP A 209 -11.50 9.59 -0.96
N LEU A 210 -10.99 10.44 -0.06
CA LEU A 210 -10.23 11.64 -0.42
C LEU A 210 -8.92 11.30 -1.16
N HIS A 211 -8.19 10.27 -0.74
CA HIS A 211 -6.99 9.82 -1.45
C HIS A 211 -7.32 9.29 -2.85
N LEU A 212 -8.40 8.52 -2.98
CA LEU A 212 -8.76 7.85 -4.22
C LEU A 212 -9.37 8.79 -5.27
N THR A 213 -10.01 9.87 -4.81
CA THR A 213 -10.63 10.86 -5.70
C THR A 213 -9.71 12.03 -6.03
N GLU A 214 -8.45 12.00 -5.60
CA GLU A 214 -7.49 13.04 -5.95
C GLU A 214 -7.11 12.94 -7.43
N HIS A 215 -7.17 14.06 -8.14
CA HIS A 215 -6.73 14.16 -9.52
C HIS A 215 -5.35 14.81 -9.52
N HIS A 216 -4.32 14.01 -9.79
CA HIS A 216 -2.95 14.52 -9.95
C HIS A 216 -2.82 15.16 -11.32
N GLU A 217 -3.28 16.39 -11.44
CA GLU A 217 -2.99 17.26 -12.56
C GLU A 217 -1.99 18.31 -12.11
N HIS A 218 -0.73 18.14 -12.49
CA HIS A 218 0.30 19.16 -12.25
C HIS A 218 0.93 19.58 -13.57
N LEU A 219 1.34 20.84 -13.61
CA LEU A 219 2.16 21.36 -14.69
C LEU A 219 3.53 20.69 -14.58
N HIS A 220 3.95 19.99 -15.63
CA HIS A 220 5.29 19.44 -15.73
C HIS A 220 5.89 19.77 -17.08
N THR A 221 7.21 19.88 -17.09
CA THR A 221 8.00 20.10 -18.30
C THR A 221 8.69 18.79 -18.66
N HIS A 222 8.42 18.29 -19.86
CA HIS A 222 9.24 17.22 -20.43
C HIS A 222 10.54 17.84 -20.96
N GLU A 223 11.68 17.32 -20.52
CA GLU A 223 12.96 17.65 -21.15
C GLU A 223 13.02 17.06 -22.56
N PRO A 224 13.81 17.64 -23.49
CA PRO A 224 13.91 17.11 -24.84
C PRO A 224 14.46 15.68 -24.85
N VAL A 225 13.64 14.73 -25.30
CA VAL A 225 14.02 13.31 -25.44
C VAL A 225 13.93 12.90 -26.90
N ALA A 226 14.95 12.19 -27.38
CA ALA A 226 14.95 11.54 -28.68
C ALA A 226 14.67 10.04 -28.50
N HIS A 227 13.64 9.53 -29.16
CA HIS A 227 13.31 8.11 -29.13
C HIS A 227 12.58 7.66 -30.40
N THR A 228 12.18 6.40 -30.45
CA THR A 228 11.42 5.81 -31.57
C THR A 228 10.25 5.04 -31.01
N HIS A 229 9.05 5.46 -31.37
CA HIS A 229 7.81 4.76 -31.09
C HIS A 229 6.75 5.12 -32.14
N PRO A 230 5.69 4.29 -32.28
CA PRO A 230 4.54 4.62 -33.10
C PRO A 230 3.82 5.85 -32.56
N HIS A 231 3.60 6.86 -33.39
CA HIS A 231 2.96 8.11 -33.01
C HIS A 231 2.08 8.68 -34.13
N ARG A 232 1.27 9.68 -33.75
CA ARG A 232 0.46 10.55 -34.63
C ARG A 232 0.91 11.99 -34.38
N HIS A 233 0.79 12.89 -35.33
CA HIS A 233 1.13 14.30 -35.10
C HIS A 233 0.08 14.96 -34.18
N ASP A 234 0.41 15.06 -32.89
CA ASP A 234 -0.34 15.78 -31.86
C ASP A 234 0.53 16.89 -31.26
N GLU A 235 0.11 17.50 -30.15
CA GLU A 235 0.87 18.56 -29.47
C GLU A 235 2.28 18.10 -29.03
N HIS A 236 2.49 16.81 -28.76
CA HIS A 236 3.78 16.24 -28.38
C HIS A 236 4.65 15.89 -29.58
N HIS A 237 4.04 15.47 -30.68
CA HIS A 237 4.73 14.92 -31.85
C HIS A 237 4.74 15.91 -33.01
N GLN A 238 5.26 17.11 -32.75
CA GLN A 238 5.53 18.12 -33.77
C GLN A 238 6.96 17.96 -34.29
N HIS A 239 7.12 17.32 -35.44
CA HIS A 239 8.41 17.19 -36.12
C HIS A 239 8.24 17.17 -37.64
N VAL A 240 9.38 17.22 -38.33
CA VAL A 240 9.43 17.16 -39.80
C VAL A 240 10.07 15.82 -40.19
N HIS A 241 9.49 15.19 -41.20
CA HIS A 241 10.03 13.96 -41.77
C HIS A 241 11.24 14.29 -42.65
N ASP A 242 12.40 13.71 -42.34
CA ASP A 242 13.62 13.79 -43.16
C ASP A 242 13.64 12.78 -44.32
N PHE A 243 12.56 12.00 -44.45
CA PHE A 243 12.30 11.04 -45.53
C PHE A 243 10.96 11.32 -46.22
N ALA A 244 10.74 10.70 -47.38
CA ALA A 244 9.47 10.79 -48.10
C ALA A 244 8.36 10.07 -47.30
N TRP A 245 7.53 10.85 -46.61
CA TRP A 245 6.40 10.36 -45.82
C TRP A 245 5.11 10.34 -46.66
N ASP A 246 4.35 9.25 -46.56
CA ASP A 246 3.12 9.01 -47.33
C ASP A 246 1.86 9.64 -46.71
N GLY A 247 2.01 10.40 -45.61
CA GLY A 247 0.92 11.07 -44.90
C GLY A 247 0.05 10.14 -44.06
N ARG A 248 0.42 8.85 -43.91
CA ARG A 248 -0.35 7.89 -43.11
C ARG A 248 0.09 7.90 -41.64
N GLU A 249 -0.91 7.76 -40.76
CA GLU A 249 -0.74 7.73 -39.32
C GLU A 249 -1.50 6.54 -38.67
N PRO A 250 -0.98 5.91 -37.61
CA PRO A 250 0.29 6.23 -36.94
C PRO A 250 1.52 5.71 -37.71
N HIS A 251 2.67 6.36 -37.53
CA HIS A 251 3.97 5.96 -38.09
C HIS A 251 5.05 5.90 -37.01
N SER A 252 6.20 5.29 -37.32
CA SER A 252 7.30 5.11 -36.37
C SER A 252 8.65 5.36 -37.02
N HIS A 253 9.41 6.27 -36.45
CA HIS A 253 10.80 6.57 -36.82
C HIS A 253 11.47 7.32 -35.66
N PRO A 254 12.80 7.44 -35.66
CA PRO A 254 13.50 8.32 -34.73
C PRO A 254 12.98 9.74 -34.86
N HIS A 255 12.55 10.32 -33.75
CA HIS A 255 12.15 11.72 -33.66
C HIS A 255 12.49 12.26 -32.28
N ARG A 256 12.44 13.59 -32.16
CA ARG A 256 12.78 14.30 -30.93
C ARG A 256 11.59 15.12 -30.46
N HIS A 257 11.20 14.92 -29.21
CA HIS A 257 10.26 15.80 -28.54
C HIS A 257 10.98 17.09 -28.12
N ALA A 258 10.39 18.24 -28.43
CA ALA A 258 10.82 19.51 -27.87
C ALA A 258 10.44 19.60 -26.38
N ALA A 259 11.08 20.50 -25.65
CA ALA A 259 10.65 20.79 -24.29
C ALA A 259 9.22 21.34 -24.32
N LEU A 260 8.31 20.67 -23.64
CA LEU A 260 6.90 21.05 -23.59
C LEU A 260 6.44 21.06 -22.13
N THR A 261 5.85 22.19 -21.73
CA THR A 261 5.22 22.36 -20.43
C THR A 261 3.71 22.24 -20.61
N HIS A 262 3.12 21.24 -19.97
CA HIS A 262 1.68 20.99 -20.07
C HIS A 262 1.11 20.43 -18.78
N LYS A 263 -0.22 20.32 -18.74
CA LYS A 263 -0.97 19.78 -17.60
C LYS A 263 -1.86 18.65 -18.11
N HIS A 264 -1.56 17.43 -17.69
CA HIS A 264 -2.47 16.31 -17.83
C HIS A 264 -2.47 15.47 -16.55
N PRO A 265 -3.50 14.64 -16.34
CA PRO A 265 -3.50 13.65 -15.28
C PRO A 265 -2.27 12.75 -15.44
N HIS A 266 -1.46 12.65 -14.39
CA HIS A 266 -0.31 11.77 -14.37
C HIS A 266 -0.20 11.11 -12.98
N TYR A 267 0.12 9.81 -12.97
CA TYR A 267 0.42 9.09 -11.74
C TYR A 267 1.93 8.87 -11.66
N PRO A 268 2.57 8.98 -10.48
CA PRO A 268 3.99 8.73 -10.33
C PRO A 268 4.38 7.40 -10.96
N ASP A 269 5.01 7.48 -12.12
CA ASP A 269 5.47 6.38 -12.95
C ASP A 269 6.99 6.42 -12.92
N ILE A 270 7.63 5.25 -12.89
CA ILE A 270 9.09 5.09 -12.97
C ILE A 270 9.71 5.84 -14.15
N HIS A 271 8.98 6.05 -15.25
CA HIS A 271 9.44 6.77 -16.44
C HIS A 271 9.22 8.29 -16.39
N HIS A 272 8.51 8.78 -15.38
CA HIS A 272 8.07 10.16 -15.27
C HIS A 272 8.29 10.69 -13.84
N GLN A 273 9.53 10.59 -13.37
CA GLN A 273 9.95 11.25 -12.13
C GLN A 273 10.35 12.69 -12.46
N HIS A 274 9.43 13.63 -12.29
CA HIS A 274 9.70 15.05 -12.50
C HIS A 274 10.33 15.64 -11.23
N ALA A 275 11.46 16.34 -11.38
CA ALA A 275 11.92 17.27 -10.36
C ALA A 275 11.01 18.50 -10.41
N HIS A 276 10.23 18.71 -9.36
CA HIS A 276 9.40 19.90 -9.18
C HIS A 276 10.16 21.00 -8.44
#